data_AF-A0A931Y0Q1-F1
#
_entry.id   AF-A0A931Y0Q1-F1
#
_cell.length_a   1.000
_cell.length_b   1.000
_cell.length_c   1.000
_cell.angle_alpha   90.00
_cell.angle_beta   90.00
_cell.angle_gamma   90.00
#
_symmetry.space_group_name_H-M   'P 1'
#
loop_
_entity.id
_entity.type
_entity.pdbx_description
1 polymer ?
#
loop_
_entity_poly.entity_id
_entity_poly.type
_entity_poly.pdbx_seq_one_letter_code
_entity_poly.pdbx_strand_id
1 'polypeptide(L)'
;MFVFDDAGGKWMPTRRIWNQQSYHVTNIKADATLPKTEVASSSAGGFNNYRAAVQGKGEGLAPDLTVSLATSRHLCPASYVLRATVRNVGSAGVGAGIPVRFFAGAPGTGPLLGEAKTAKPLFPGSAESVELTVPAASGSGFGVDVDGGEGGAVAECNEKNNVASIGAVSCEDQVSGEGTDSRHAELQTSGRAAGERGDRVTARPRRARPSRRLRGCERRGS
;
A
#
# COMPACT_ATOMS: atom_id res chain seq x y z
N MET A 1 9.56 -31.96 10.15
CA MET A 1 9.39 -30.90 11.16
C MET A 1 8.15 -30.11 10.78
N PHE A 2 7.20 -29.99 11.69
CA PHE A 2 6.00 -29.17 11.49
C PHE A 2 6.14 -27.90 12.32
N VAL A 3 5.75 -26.77 11.76
CA VAL A 3 5.72 -25.46 12.42
C VAL A 3 4.26 -25.03 12.46
N PHE A 4 3.75 -24.74 13.65
CA PHE A 4 2.40 -24.26 13.86
C PHE A 4 2.42 -22.74 14.01
N ASP A 5 1.41 -22.08 13.46
CA ASP A 5 1.18 -20.64 13.55
C ASP A 5 -0.32 -20.40 13.81
N ASP A 6 -0.67 -19.19 14.22
CA ASP A 6 -2.07 -18.77 14.29
C ASP A 6 -2.69 -18.73 12.89
N ALA A 7 -3.95 -19.13 12.77
CA ALA A 7 -4.68 -19.14 11.50
C ALA A 7 -4.80 -17.73 10.88
N GLY A 8 -4.73 -16.68 11.70
CA GLY A 8 -4.72 -15.28 11.28
C GLY A 8 -3.33 -14.65 11.22
N GLY A 9 -2.24 -15.41 11.41
CA GLY A 9 -0.87 -14.88 11.43
C GLY A 9 -0.61 -13.88 12.56
N LYS A 10 -1.38 -13.96 13.66
CA LYS A 10 -1.33 -12.99 14.76
C LYS A 10 -0.19 -13.25 15.75
N TRP A 11 0.53 -14.36 15.62
CA TRP A 11 1.66 -14.65 16.51
C TRP A 11 2.83 -13.72 16.20
N MET A 12 3.21 -12.92 17.18
CA MET A 12 4.37 -12.05 17.06
C MET A 12 5.66 -12.87 17.07
N PRO A 13 6.62 -12.58 16.17
CA PRO A 13 7.89 -13.29 16.19
C PRO A 13 8.66 -12.95 17.48
N THR A 14 9.25 -13.98 18.08
CA THR A 14 10.11 -13.85 19.25
C THR A 14 11.56 -13.56 18.83
N ARG A 15 12.40 -13.12 19.78
CA ARG A 15 13.85 -13.02 19.51
C ARG A 15 14.42 -14.41 19.23
N ARG A 16 15.40 -14.47 18.33
CA ARG A 16 16.09 -15.71 17.93
C ARG A 16 16.97 -16.34 19.02
N ILE A 17 17.27 -15.61 20.11
CA ILE A 17 18.22 -16.04 21.14
C ILE A 17 17.59 -15.94 22.53
N TRP A 18 17.56 -17.08 23.22
CA TRP A 18 17.07 -17.27 24.58
C TRP A 18 17.96 -18.30 25.29
N ASN A 19 19.20 -17.94 25.60
CA ASN A 19 20.22 -18.90 26.05
C ASN A 19 20.55 -18.81 27.54
N GLN A 20 19.70 -18.18 28.36
CA GLN A 20 19.95 -17.97 29.79
C GLN A 20 18.72 -18.31 30.64
N GLN A 21 18.93 -18.97 31.78
CA GLN A 21 17.86 -19.29 32.75
C GLN A 21 17.28 -18.02 33.41
N SER A 22 18.12 -16.99 33.59
CA SER A 22 17.73 -15.63 34.01
C SER A 22 17.62 -14.68 32.82
N TYR A 23 16.97 -15.12 31.74
CA TYR A 23 16.83 -14.29 30.54
C TYR A 23 16.11 -12.97 30.84
N HIS A 24 16.68 -11.89 30.31
CA HIS A 24 16.07 -10.57 30.23
C HIS A 24 16.72 -9.80 29.06
N VAL A 25 15.95 -8.92 28.40
CA VAL A 25 16.35 -8.34 27.09
C VAL A 25 17.65 -7.54 27.14
N THR A 26 18.01 -7.03 28.31
CA THR A 26 19.18 -6.17 28.50
C THR A 26 20.48 -6.97 28.62
N ASN A 27 20.43 -8.29 28.83
CA ASN A 27 21.61 -9.11 29.12
C ASN A 27 22.17 -9.87 27.92
N ILE A 28 21.35 -10.13 26.89
CA ILE A 28 21.77 -10.84 25.69
C ILE A 28 21.34 -10.07 24.44
N LYS A 29 22.32 -9.70 23.62
CA LYS A 29 22.08 -8.96 22.37
C LYS A 29 21.66 -9.90 21.24
N ALA A 30 21.13 -9.31 20.16
CA ALA A 30 20.69 -10.08 18.99
C ALA A 30 21.84 -10.77 18.23
N ASP A 31 23.09 -10.36 18.47
CA ASP A 31 24.32 -10.94 17.93
C ASP A 31 24.95 -11.98 18.88
N ALA A 32 24.20 -12.45 19.88
CA ALA A 32 24.64 -13.37 20.92
C ALA A 32 25.73 -12.84 21.87
N THR A 33 26.06 -11.54 21.83
CA THR A 33 27.05 -10.97 22.75
C THR A 33 26.42 -10.57 24.09
N LEU A 34 27.23 -10.70 25.14
CA LEU A 34 26.89 -10.26 26.50
C LEU A 34 27.48 -8.87 26.77
N PRO A 35 26.72 -7.95 27.37
CA PRO A 35 27.28 -6.73 27.94
C PRO A 35 28.33 -7.08 29.01
N LYS A 36 29.37 -6.25 29.14
CA LYS A 36 30.37 -6.40 30.21
C LYS A 36 29.81 -6.16 31.60
N THR A 37 28.72 -5.42 31.70
CA THR A 37 27.99 -5.12 32.94
C THR A 37 26.52 -5.40 32.69
N GLU A 38 25.95 -6.28 33.50
CA GLU A 38 24.54 -6.63 33.43
C GLU A 38 23.70 -5.41 33.85
N VAL A 39 22.81 -4.96 32.96
CA VAL A 39 21.91 -3.84 33.24
C VAL A 39 20.62 -4.41 33.81
N ALA A 40 20.25 -3.96 35.01
CA ALA A 40 19.03 -4.38 35.68
C ALA A 40 17.78 -4.18 34.80
N SER A 41 16.95 -5.23 34.67
CA SER A 41 15.69 -5.15 33.93
C SER A 41 14.72 -4.16 34.57
N SER A 42 14.67 -4.08 35.90
CA SER A 42 13.66 -3.30 36.65
C SER A 42 14.01 -1.82 36.92
N SER A 43 14.81 -1.15 36.10
CA SER A 43 15.15 0.27 36.33
C SER A 43 14.04 1.23 35.86
N ALA A 44 13.95 2.42 36.46
CA ALA A 44 12.90 3.43 36.20
C ALA A 44 12.86 3.98 34.75
N GLY A 45 13.77 3.54 33.86
CA GLY A 45 13.76 3.77 32.42
C GLY A 45 14.03 2.51 31.57
N GLY A 46 13.99 1.34 32.19
CA GLY A 46 14.25 0.02 31.61
C GLY A 46 12.98 -0.82 31.41
N PHE A 47 13.13 -1.97 30.77
CA PHE A 47 12.03 -2.90 30.49
C PHE A 47 11.79 -3.82 31.69
N ASN A 48 10.60 -3.77 32.31
CA ASN A 48 10.19 -4.78 33.30
C ASN A 48 9.85 -6.13 32.63
N ASN A 49 10.87 -6.81 32.10
CA ASN A 49 10.70 -7.96 31.22
C ASN A 49 11.58 -9.16 31.61
N TYR A 50 11.73 -9.36 32.91
CA TYR A 50 12.36 -10.59 33.41
C TYR A 50 11.61 -11.81 32.86
N ARG A 51 12.32 -12.72 32.19
CA ARG A 51 11.75 -13.89 31.49
C ARG A 51 10.71 -13.57 30.41
N ALA A 52 10.70 -12.36 29.89
CA ALA A 52 9.84 -11.95 28.78
C ALA A 52 10.68 -11.45 27.60
N ALA A 53 10.35 -11.89 26.38
CA ALA A 53 10.85 -11.20 25.19
C ALA A 53 10.13 -9.87 25.04
N VAL A 54 10.90 -8.83 24.76
CA VAL A 54 10.38 -7.61 24.17
C VAL A 54 11.03 -7.43 22.81
N GLN A 55 10.24 -6.97 21.85
CA GLN A 55 10.78 -6.32 20.66
C GLN A 55 11.50 -5.06 21.18
N GLY A 56 12.75 -4.79 20.77
CA GLY A 56 13.50 -3.63 21.28
C GLY A 56 12.74 -2.31 21.09
N LYS A 57 13.19 -1.19 21.66
CA LYS A 57 12.55 0.12 21.44
C LYS A 57 12.32 0.34 19.94
N GLY A 58 11.05 0.34 19.53
CA GLY A 58 10.60 -0.03 18.20
C GLY A 58 9.27 -0.77 18.35
N GLU A 59 8.26 -0.01 18.76
CA GLU A 59 6.92 -0.51 19.03
C GLU A 59 6.27 -1.06 17.75
N GLY A 60 5.81 -2.33 17.81
CA GLY A 60 4.83 -2.90 16.88
C GLY A 60 5.35 -3.37 15.53
N LEU A 61 5.57 -4.68 15.38
CA LEU A 61 5.38 -5.34 14.08
C LEU A 61 3.87 -5.42 13.83
N ALA A 62 3.34 -4.49 13.03
CA ALA A 62 1.93 -4.44 12.68
C ALA A 62 1.76 -4.27 11.16
N PRO A 63 0.70 -4.85 10.57
CA PRO A 63 0.31 -4.54 9.21
C PRO A 63 -0.26 -3.11 9.10
N ASP A 64 -0.30 -2.58 7.88
CA ASP A 64 -0.91 -1.29 7.51
C ASP A 64 -1.46 -1.42 6.08
N LEU A 65 -2.74 -1.70 5.94
CA LEU A 65 -3.44 -1.88 4.68
C LEU A 65 -3.96 -0.53 4.18
N THR A 66 -3.46 -0.17 3.01
CA THR A 66 -3.95 0.98 2.24
C THR A 66 -4.64 0.48 0.99
N VAL A 67 -5.59 1.24 0.50
CA VAL A 67 -6.28 0.92 -0.75
C VAL A 67 -6.26 2.12 -1.70
N SER A 68 -6.13 1.86 -3.00
CA SER A 68 -6.42 2.83 -4.05
C SER A 68 -7.49 2.29 -5.00
N LEU A 69 -8.27 3.20 -5.58
CA LEU A 69 -9.36 2.85 -6.48
C LEU A 69 -9.13 3.46 -7.87
N ALA A 70 -9.33 2.65 -8.90
CA ALA A 70 -9.35 3.08 -10.29
C ALA A 70 -10.56 2.47 -11.01
N THR A 71 -10.99 3.11 -12.10
CA THR A 71 -12.08 2.60 -12.94
C THR A 71 -11.58 2.42 -14.37
N SER A 72 -11.85 1.26 -14.94
CA SER A 72 -11.69 0.98 -16.36
C SER A 72 -13.03 1.07 -17.09
N ARG A 73 -13.02 1.73 -18.24
CA ARG A 73 -14.20 1.99 -19.09
C ARG A 73 -14.26 1.09 -20.33
N HIS A 74 -13.41 0.07 -20.41
CA HIS A 74 -13.32 -0.80 -21.59
C HIS A 74 -14.58 -1.63 -21.89
N LEU A 75 -15.52 -1.72 -20.94
CA LEU A 75 -16.82 -2.39 -21.10
C LEU A 75 -18.00 -1.41 -21.24
N CYS A 76 -17.73 -0.13 -21.45
CA CYS A 76 -18.76 0.85 -21.79
C CYS A 76 -19.45 0.49 -23.12
N PRO A 77 -20.75 0.79 -23.28
CA PRO A 77 -21.63 1.47 -22.33
C PRO A 77 -22.30 0.53 -21.32
N ALA A 78 -22.00 -0.77 -21.33
CA ALA A 78 -22.70 -1.74 -20.49
C ALA A 78 -22.24 -1.70 -19.03
N SER A 79 -20.93 -1.59 -18.78
CA SER A 79 -20.36 -1.70 -17.44
C SER A 79 -19.05 -0.96 -17.24
N TYR A 80 -18.70 -0.75 -15.98
CA TYR A 80 -17.38 -0.33 -15.51
C TYR A 80 -16.68 -1.48 -14.80
N VAL A 81 -15.35 -1.53 -14.88
CA VAL A 81 -14.54 -2.38 -13.99
C VAL A 81 -13.87 -1.51 -12.95
N LEU A 82 -14.28 -1.67 -11.70
CA LEU A 82 -13.64 -1.05 -10.54
C LEU A 82 -12.46 -1.91 -10.12
N ARG A 83 -11.27 -1.32 -10.02
CA ARG A 83 -10.05 -1.99 -9.57
C ARG A 83 -9.58 -1.35 -8.28
N ALA A 84 -9.68 -2.10 -7.19
CA ALA A 84 -9.08 -1.76 -5.91
C ALA A 84 -7.67 -2.34 -5.86
N THR A 85 -6.66 -1.55 -5.51
CA THR A 85 -5.30 -2.05 -5.24
C THR A 85 -5.02 -1.94 -3.76
N VAL A 86 -5.03 -3.08 -3.08
CA VAL A 86 -4.71 -3.19 -1.66
C VAL A 86 -3.20 -3.33 -1.50
N ARG A 87 -2.60 -2.54 -0.63
CA ARG A 87 -1.16 -2.57 -0.33
C ARG A 87 -0.93 -2.61 1.16
N ASN A 88 -0.06 -3.53 1.59
CA ASN A 88 0.46 -3.53 2.95
C ASN A 88 1.72 -2.63 3.02
N VAL A 89 1.61 -1.45 3.63
CA VAL A 89 2.72 -0.53 3.89
C VAL A 89 3.32 -0.70 5.30
N GLY A 90 2.81 -1.65 6.07
CA GLY A 90 3.23 -1.97 7.42
C GLY A 90 4.47 -2.87 7.47
N SER A 91 4.80 -3.31 8.68
CA SER A 91 6.00 -4.10 8.97
C SER A 91 5.72 -5.59 9.26
N ALA A 92 4.45 -5.97 9.39
CA ALA A 92 4.01 -7.37 9.48
C ALA A 92 3.13 -7.77 8.29
N GLY A 93 3.10 -9.06 7.95
CA GLY A 93 2.26 -9.59 6.88
C GLY A 93 0.83 -9.85 7.33
N VAL A 94 -0.11 -9.95 6.38
CA VAL A 94 -1.47 -10.43 6.61
C VAL A 94 -1.77 -11.63 5.72
N GLY A 95 -2.63 -12.52 6.20
CA GLY A 95 -3.12 -13.66 5.43
C GLY A 95 -3.92 -13.23 4.19
N ALA A 96 -4.24 -14.21 3.33
CA ALA A 96 -5.21 -14.02 2.26
C ALA A 96 -6.64 -13.90 2.82
N GLY A 97 -7.59 -13.50 1.98
CA GLY A 97 -9.01 -13.47 2.32
C GLY A 97 -9.49 -12.16 2.95
N ILE A 98 -8.70 -11.09 2.86
CA ILE A 98 -9.07 -9.78 3.40
C ILE A 98 -10.23 -9.21 2.57
N PRO A 99 -11.35 -8.80 3.20
CA PRO A 99 -12.50 -8.28 2.48
C PRO A 99 -12.19 -6.90 1.87
N VAL A 100 -12.66 -6.70 0.64
CA VAL A 100 -12.58 -5.45 -0.13
C VAL A 100 -13.98 -5.12 -0.61
N ARG A 101 -14.56 -4.05 -0.07
CA ARG A 101 -15.95 -3.66 -0.29
C ARG A 101 -16.02 -2.44 -1.19
N PHE A 102 -16.84 -2.52 -2.23
CA PHE A 102 -17.05 -1.46 -3.22
C PHE A 102 -18.40 -0.78 -3.00
N PHE A 103 -18.43 0.54 -3.09
CA PHE A 103 -19.61 1.36 -2.81
C PHE A 103 -19.93 2.31 -3.95
N ALA A 104 -21.22 2.60 -4.14
CA ALA A 104 -21.66 3.75 -4.92
C ALA A 104 -21.52 5.02 -4.06
N GLY A 105 -20.62 5.93 -4.43
CA GLY A 105 -20.21 7.05 -3.58
C GLY A 105 -19.24 6.64 -2.46
N ALA A 106 -19.16 7.44 -1.39
CA ALA A 106 -18.16 7.25 -0.34
C ALA A 106 -18.44 6.01 0.54
N PRO A 107 -17.40 5.27 0.99
CA PRO A 107 -17.58 4.18 1.96
C PRO A 107 -18.28 4.67 3.25
N GLY A 108 -19.11 3.82 3.84
CA GLY A 108 -19.86 4.11 5.08
C GLY A 108 -21.16 4.90 4.89
N THR A 109 -21.32 5.64 3.78
CA THR A 109 -22.56 6.37 3.46
C THR A 109 -23.23 5.87 2.18
N GLY A 110 -22.43 5.46 1.20
CA GLY A 110 -22.89 4.93 -0.07
C GLY A 110 -23.46 3.50 0.01
N PRO A 111 -24.38 3.11 -0.90
CA PRO A 111 -24.82 1.72 -1.03
C PRO A 111 -23.68 0.77 -1.38
N LEU A 112 -23.66 -0.42 -0.77
CA LEU A 112 -22.71 -1.48 -1.11
C LEU A 112 -23.05 -2.07 -2.49
N LEU A 113 -22.06 -2.08 -3.39
CA LEU A 113 -22.16 -2.65 -4.73
C LEU A 113 -21.74 -4.13 -4.75
N GLY A 114 -20.76 -4.48 -3.92
CA GLY A 114 -20.25 -5.84 -3.82
C GLY A 114 -19.02 -5.94 -2.94
N GLU A 115 -18.67 -7.16 -2.59
CA GLU A 115 -17.47 -7.50 -1.83
C GLU A 115 -16.67 -8.54 -2.61
N ALA A 116 -15.35 -8.37 -2.61
CA ALA A 116 -14.40 -9.38 -3.05
C ALA A 116 -13.34 -9.58 -1.96
N LYS A 117 -12.48 -10.57 -2.12
CA LYS A 117 -11.43 -10.88 -1.15
C LYS A 117 -10.07 -10.96 -1.82
N THR A 118 -9.02 -10.60 -1.10
CA THR A 118 -7.64 -10.87 -1.54
C THR A 118 -7.43 -12.38 -1.66
N ALA A 119 -6.80 -12.81 -2.74
CA ALA A 119 -6.53 -14.23 -2.99
C ALA A 119 -5.18 -14.67 -2.41
N LYS A 120 -4.28 -13.73 -2.12
CA LYS A 120 -2.91 -14.03 -1.68
C LYS A 120 -2.59 -13.32 -0.36
N PRO A 121 -1.66 -13.87 0.44
CA PRO A 121 -1.13 -13.16 1.59
C PRO A 121 -0.41 -11.89 1.15
N LEU A 122 -0.56 -10.80 1.92
CA LEU A 122 0.09 -9.52 1.67
C LEU A 122 1.23 -9.30 2.66
N PHE A 123 2.45 -9.61 2.22
CA PHE A 123 3.67 -9.31 2.96
C PHE A 123 3.99 -7.79 2.97
N PRO A 124 4.84 -7.31 3.90
CA PRO A 124 5.30 -5.93 3.91
C PRO A 124 5.76 -5.44 2.53
N GLY A 125 5.18 -4.32 2.08
CA GLY A 125 5.44 -3.70 0.78
C GLY A 125 4.71 -4.34 -0.42
N SER A 126 4.08 -5.49 -0.24
CA SER A 126 3.34 -6.19 -1.31
C SER A 126 1.97 -5.55 -1.56
N ALA A 127 1.41 -5.82 -2.74
CA ALA A 127 0.08 -5.34 -3.12
C ALA A 127 -0.64 -6.37 -3.99
N GLU A 128 -1.97 -6.34 -3.93
CA GLU A 128 -2.85 -7.15 -4.77
C GLU A 128 -3.98 -6.26 -5.33
N SER A 129 -4.35 -6.48 -6.59
CA SER A 129 -5.52 -5.83 -7.18
C SER A 129 -6.72 -6.78 -7.15
N VAL A 130 -7.85 -6.28 -6.70
CA VAL A 130 -9.14 -6.96 -6.68
C VAL A 130 -10.12 -6.14 -7.53
N GLU A 131 -10.94 -6.81 -8.32
CA GLU A 131 -11.84 -6.14 -9.27
C GLU A 131 -13.31 -6.48 -9.04
N LEU A 132 -14.17 -5.51 -9.34
CA LEU A 132 -15.62 -5.69 -9.40
C LEU A 132 -16.15 -5.04 -10.69
N THR A 133 -16.91 -5.81 -11.48
CA THR A 133 -17.63 -5.28 -12.63
C THR A 133 -19.00 -4.81 -12.18
N VAL A 134 -19.34 -3.55 -12.47
CA VAL A 134 -20.60 -2.93 -12.08
C VAL A 134 -21.31 -2.36 -13.32
N PRO A 135 -22.65 -2.38 -13.38
CA PRO A 135 -23.38 -1.73 -14.47
C PRO A 135 -22.97 -0.26 -14.62
N ALA A 136 -22.90 0.22 -15.86
CA ALA A 136 -22.61 1.62 -16.10
C ALA A 136 -23.82 2.46 -15.69
N ALA A 137 -23.72 3.10 -14.53
CA ALA A 137 -24.74 4.01 -14.01
C ALA A 137 -24.15 5.40 -13.80
N SER A 138 -24.97 6.42 -14.05
CA SER A 138 -24.67 7.81 -13.69
C SER A 138 -24.69 7.94 -12.17
N GLY A 139 -23.62 8.47 -11.56
CA GLY A 139 -23.53 8.56 -10.11
C GLY A 139 -22.46 9.53 -9.63
N SER A 140 -22.46 9.78 -8.31
CA SER A 140 -21.54 10.68 -7.62
C SER A 140 -20.09 10.18 -7.51
N GLY A 141 -19.82 8.97 -8.02
CA GLY A 141 -18.50 8.33 -7.99
C GLY A 141 -18.54 6.96 -7.32
N PHE A 142 -17.37 6.45 -6.97
CA PHE A 142 -17.21 5.13 -6.36
C PHE A 142 -16.27 5.20 -5.17
N GLY A 143 -16.52 4.34 -4.20
CA GLY A 143 -15.75 4.19 -2.98
C GLY A 143 -15.27 2.76 -2.82
N VAL A 144 -14.15 2.60 -2.10
CA VAL A 144 -13.68 1.30 -1.67
C VAL A 144 -13.17 1.39 -0.23
N ASP A 145 -13.41 0.32 0.50
CA ASP A 145 -12.90 0.07 1.84
C ASP A 145 -12.22 -1.30 1.84
N VAL A 146 -11.05 -1.39 2.48
CA VAL A 146 -10.41 -2.67 2.78
C VAL A 146 -10.59 -3.00 4.25
N ASP A 147 -10.77 -4.28 4.54
CA ASP A 147 -10.78 -4.84 5.88
C ASP A 147 -11.98 -4.49 6.77
N GLY A 148 -13.01 -3.81 6.25
CA GLY A 148 -14.30 -3.71 6.94
C GLY A 148 -14.58 -2.40 7.66
N GLY A 149 -13.79 -1.35 7.45
CA GLY A 149 -13.98 -0.02 8.02
C GLY A 149 -13.30 0.15 9.38
N GLU A 150 -13.69 1.19 10.15
CA GLU A 150 -13.04 1.48 11.43
C GLU A 150 -13.08 0.26 12.38
N GLY A 151 -11.89 -0.22 12.74
CA GLY A 151 -11.68 -1.34 13.67
C GLY A 151 -11.35 -2.68 13.01
N GLY A 152 -11.59 -2.83 11.70
CA GLY A 152 -11.02 -3.86 10.83
C GLY A 152 -11.28 -5.34 11.18
N ALA A 153 -11.02 -6.25 10.24
CA ALA A 153 -10.81 -7.67 10.53
C ALA A 153 -9.33 -7.96 10.91
N VAL A 154 -8.43 -7.07 10.54
CA VAL A 154 -7.00 -7.03 10.82
C VAL A 154 -6.72 -5.89 11.78
N ALA A 155 -5.97 -6.17 12.85
CA ALA A 155 -5.49 -5.12 13.74
C ALA A 155 -4.26 -4.45 13.13
N GLU A 156 -4.37 -3.19 12.78
CA GLU A 156 -3.35 -2.44 12.05
C GLU A 156 -2.68 -1.39 12.92
N CYS A 157 -1.65 -0.72 12.38
CA CYS A 157 -1.04 0.44 13.02
C CYS A 157 -1.82 1.75 12.78
N ASN A 158 -2.61 1.81 11.71
CA ASN A 158 -3.40 2.97 11.34
C ASN A 158 -4.74 2.52 10.72
N GLU A 159 -5.80 2.48 11.51
CA GLU A 159 -7.15 2.05 11.04
C GLU A 159 -7.86 3.10 10.16
N LYS A 160 -7.18 4.20 9.79
CA LYS A 160 -7.80 5.38 9.15
C LYS A 160 -7.40 5.58 7.70
N ASN A 161 -6.57 4.70 7.13
CA ASN A 161 -6.11 4.78 5.73
C ASN A 161 -6.59 3.60 4.87
N ASN A 162 -7.63 2.91 5.34
CA ASN A 162 -8.25 1.74 4.70
C ASN A 162 -9.30 2.09 3.64
N VAL A 163 -9.52 3.38 3.35
CA VAL A 163 -10.56 3.84 2.41
C VAL A 163 -9.99 4.67 1.26
N ALA A 164 -10.62 4.56 0.09
CA ALA A 164 -10.38 5.43 -1.04
C ALA A 164 -11.69 5.73 -1.79
N SER A 165 -11.71 6.82 -2.54
CA SER A 165 -12.85 7.19 -3.38
C SER A 165 -12.39 7.91 -4.63
N ILE A 166 -13.20 7.81 -5.68
CA ILE A 166 -13.04 8.53 -6.95
C ILE A 166 -14.34 9.25 -7.27
N GLY A 167 -14.24 10.36 -8.02
CA GLY A 167 -15.40 11.12 -8.46
C GLY A 167 -16.23 10.40 -9.51
N ALA A 168 -17.24 11.11 -10.01
CA ALA A 168 -18.14 10.62 -11.06
C ALA A 168 -17.36 10.10 -12.29
N VAL A 169 -17.86 9.02 -12.86
CA VAL A 169 -17.31 8.37 -14.06
C VAL A 169 -18.43 8.32 -15.11
N SER A 170 -18.13 8.76 -16.32
CA SER A 170 -19.02 8.69 -17.49
C SER A 170 -18.41 7.79 -18.57
N CYS A 171 -19.26 7.07 -19.29
CA CYS A 171 -18.93 6.51 -20.59
C CYS A 171 -19.02 7.61 -21.65
N GLU A 172 -18.18 8.65 -21.58
CA GLU A 172 -18.04 9.53 -22.74
C GLU A 172 -17.34 8.75 -23.86
N ASP A 173 -17.88 8.80 -25.07
CA ASP A 173 -17.20 8.35 -26.28
C ASP A 173 -15.90 9.15 -26.42
N GLN A 174 -14.76 8.48 -26.30
CA GLN A 174 -13.50 9.06 -26.73
C GLN A 174 -13.54 9.13 -28.26
N VAL A 175 -14.15 10.18 -28.81
CA VAL A 175 -13.87 10.59 -30.19
C VAL A 175 -12.42 11.05 -30.19
N SER A 176 -11.54 10.17 -30.67
CA SER A 176 -10.17 10.52 -31.01
C SER A 176 -10.19 11.68 -31.99
N GLY A 177 -9.75 12.85 -31.52
CA GLY A 177 -9.30 14.03 -32.27
C GLY A 177 -9.92 14.25 -33.64
N GLU A 178 -10.86 15.20 -33.73
CA GLU A 178 -11.14 15.89 -34.99
C GLU A 178 -9.83 16.49 -35.52
N GLY A 179 -9.39 15.93 -36.65
CA GLY A 179 -8.42 16.55 -37.53
C GLY A 179 -8.99 17.86 -38.04
N THR A 180 -8.28 18.95 -37.78
CA THR A 180 -8.54 20.23 -38.42
C THR A 180 -8.33 20.11 -39.92
N ASP A 181 -9.45 20.22 -40.63
CA ASP A 181 -9.70 20.53 -42.03
C ASP A 181 -8.51 21.16 -42.78
N SER A 182 -8.10 20.47 -43.86
CA SER A 182 -7.11 20.94 -44.83
C SER A 182 -7.76 22.00 -45.73
N ARG A 183 -7.56 23.28 -45.42
CA ARG A 183 -7.85 24.36 -46.37
C ARG A 183 -6.59 24.81 -47.09
N HIS A 184 -6.58 24.48 -48.39
CA HIS A 184 -5.74 25.07 -49.42
C HIS A 184 -5.72 26.61 -49.31
N ALA A 185 -4.53 27.19 -49.24
CA ALA A 185 -4.25 28.54 -49.71
C ALA A 185 -2.86 28.55 -50.34
N GLU A 186 -2.82 29.07 -51.56
CA GLU A 186 -1.76 28.96 -52.55
C GLU A 186 -0.84 30.21 -52.53
N LEU A 187 0.47 29.98 -52.73
CA LEU A 187 1.56 30.83 -53.29
C LEU A 187 1.67 32.34 -52.94
N GLN A 188 2.84 32.77 -52.39
CA GLN A 188 3.93 33.44 -53.15
C GLN A 188 5.14 33.92 -52.28
N THR A 189 6.31 33.37 -52.64
CA THR A 189 7.68 33.93 -52.84
C THR A 189 8.50 34.72 -51.78
N SER A 190 9.82 34.45 -51.86
CA SER A 190 11.02 35.19 -51.38
C SER A 190 11.40 34.99 -49.90
N GLY A 191 12.58 34.54 -49.50
CA GLY A 191 13.85 34.27 -50.15
C GLY A 191 14.96 34.14 -49.09
N ARG A 192 16.09 33.59 -49.51
CA ARG A 192 17.43 33.54 -48.87
C ARG A 192 17.77 32.45 -47.83
N ALA A 193 18.85 31.77 -48.20
CA ALA A 193 19.65 30.78 -47.49
C ALA A 193 20.33 31.29 -46.22
N ALA A 194 20.60 30.38 -45.28
CA ALA A 194 21.97 30.03 -44.86
C ALA A 194 21.98 29.11 -43.62
N GLY A 195 22.86 28.11 -43.64
CA GLY A 195 23.67 27.76 -42.47
C GLY A 195 23.28 26.53 -41.67
N GLU A 196 23.84 25.39 -42.06
CA GLU A 196 24.08 24.25 -41.18
C GLU A 196 24.77 24.66 -39.87
N ARG A 197 24.34 24.07 -38.74
CA ARG A 197 25.21 23.71 -37.62
C ARG A 197 24.53 22.63 -36.79
N GLY A 198 25.09 21.43 -36.85
CA GLY A 198 24.68 20.29 -36.03
C GLY A 198 25.02 20.52 -34.56
N ASP A 199 24.11 20.11 -33.68
CA ASP A 199 24.36 20.09 -32.25
C ASP A 199 24.17 18.69 -31.69
N ARG A 200 25.24 18.21 -31.06
CA ARG A 200 25.45 16.82 -30.64
C ARG A 200 24.87 16.66 -29.24
N VAL A 201 23.73 15.98 -29.12
CA VAL A 201 23.12 15.68 -27.82
C VAL A 201 23.98 14.68 -27.04
N THR A 202 24.71 15.16 -26.03
CA THR A 202 25.39 14.30 -25.05
C THR A 202 24.40 13.84 -23.98
N ALA A 203 24.11 12.54 -23.93
CA ALA A 203 23.30 11.91 -22.88
C ALA A 203 24.02 11.94 -21.52
N ARG A 204 23.38 12.51 -20.49
CA ARG A 204 23.81 12.39 -19.09
C ARG A 204 23.28 11.09 -18.47
N PRO A 205 24.08 10.35 -17.67
CA PRO A 205 23.63 9.13 -17.02
C PRO A 205 22.64 9.42 -15.89
N ARG A 206 21.54 8.64 -15.84
CA ARG A 206 20.53 8.70 -14.77
C ARG A 206 21.15 8.26 -13.44
N ARG A 207 21.20 9.16 -12.45
CA ARG A 207 21.50 8.80 -11.06
C ARG A 207 20.41 7.86 -10.53
N ALA A 208 20.81 6.73 -9.97
CA ALA A 208 19.93 5.81 -9.25
C ALA A 208 19.30 6.52 -8.03
N ARG A 209 17.98 6.43 -7.89
CA ARG A 209 17.26 6.89 -6.70
C ARG A 209 17.62 5.98 -5.52
N PRO A 210 17.94 6.53 -4.33
CA PRO A 210 18.17 5.71 -3.14
C PRO A 210 16.87 5.01 -2.73
N SER A 211 16.97 3.72 -2.42
CA SER A 211 15.88 2.92 -1.87
C SER A 211 15.38 3.55 -0.57
N ARG A 212 14.13 4.02 -0.59
CA ARG A 212 13.45 4.55 0.59
C ARG A 212 13.34 3.42 1.61
N ARG A 213 14.12 3.48 2.70
CA ARG A 213 13.93 2.57 3.84
C ARG A 213 12.47 2.68 4.27
N LEU A 214 11.76 1.54 4.28
CA LEU A 214 10.47 1.42 4.93
C LEU A 214 10.69 1.80 6.40
N ARG A 215 10.26 2.99 6.80
CA ARG A 215 10.17 3.34 8.21
C ARG A 215 9.07 2.46 8.80
N GLY A 216 9.35 1.78 9.90
CA GLY A 216 8.37 0.94 10.57
C GLY A 216 7.11 1.75 10.90
N CYS A 217 5.95 1.15 10.68
CA CYS A 217 4.68 1.76 11.05
C CYS A 217 4.48 1.63 12.57
N GLU A 218 4.44 2.75 13.28
CA GLU A 218 4.27 2.80 14.72
C GLU A 218 2.78 3.04 15.02
N ARG A 219 2.19 2.27 15.94
CA ARG A 219 0.79 2.46 16.36
C ARG A 219 0.66 3.84 16.99
N ARG A 220 -0.13 4.74 16.41
CA ARG A 220 -0.48 5.98 17.11
C ARG A 220 -1.50 5.64 18.18
N GLY A 221 -1.10 5.85 19.44
CA GLY A 221 -1.97 5.68 20.59
C GLY A 221 -3.26 6.49 20.45
N SER A 222 -4.33 5.91 20.98
CA SER A 222 -5.70 6.43 21.11
C SER A 222 -5.77 7.87 21.60
#